data_AF-A0A9P0D1N6-F1
#
_entry.id   AF-A0A9P0D1N6-F1
#
_cell.length_a   1.000
_cell.length_b   1.000
_cell.length_c   1.000
_cell.angle_alpha   90.00
_cell.angle_beta   90.00
_cell.angle_gamma   90.00
#
_symmetry.space_group_name_H-M   'P 1'
#
loop_
_entity.id
_entity.type
_entity.pdbx_description
1 polymer ?
#
loop_
_entity_poly.entity_id
_entity_poly.type
_entity_poly.pdbx_seq_one_letter_code
_entity_poly.pdbx_strand_id
1 'polypeptide(L)'
;MGPRKYYHHVERDPENIKSIWKVLHTSTFVLIILNSLISAYIFGDILKMFNYRCILHIEPIFGLTQITYLNNNTQIQIINLREDKLKTEENTTEEFTTTFQPENVTKMTLNERAVDTLDSSLSNSTNFTQFIDWSKAGIISESLKHVYIINDTFWYKNDSEYGKINVHIRGSDYGSTTSCDLVLFVPLISLISAAAFGALIMLFGRGQQSQRSWVIVYPVLIASAIMTILSIIALISMKNGVEDFCSHFQDYTGESKCSRYISLFTFQGKLTLSDFWDDYILCYYSFILTLLLWTIQMVVTILRLGSLADFHFVTVSVEKSEINVDEEFDEKIHNALLNSGMKPLNHKSLQKDDSNLTNEKSDESTTV
;
A
#
# COMPACT_ATOMS: atom_id res chain seq x y z
N MET A 1 -8.53 -46.68 46.83
CA MET A 1 -8.25 -45.37 46.19
C MET A 1 -8.77 -45.42 44.77
N GLY A 2 -9.53 -44.42 44.32
CA GLY A 2 -10.02 -44.39 42.93
C GLY A 2 -8.88 -44.20 41.92
N PRO A 3 -9.10 -44.56 40.63
CA PRO A 3 -8.11 -44.40 39.58
C PRO A 3 -7.75 -42.91 39.39
N ARG A 4 -6.45 -42.62 39.26
CA ARG A 4 -5.97 -41.27 38.92
C ARG A 4 -6.07 -41.09 37.40
N LYS A 5 -6.72 -40.00 36.98
CA LYS A 5 -6.82 -39.62 35.56
C LYS A 5 -5.80 -38.53 35.27
N TYR A 6 -4.98 -38.75 34.24
CA TYR A 6 -4.06 -37.75 33.72
C TYR A 6 -4.53 -37.33 32.33
N TYR A 7 -4.52 -36.03 32.06
CA TYR A 7 -4.83 -35.48 30.74
C TYR A 7 -3.52 -35.18 30.04
N HIS A 8 -3.30 -35.80 28.88
CA HIS A 8 -2.13 -35.53 28.05
C HIS A 8 -2.58 -34.91 26.73
N HIS A 9 -1.92 -33.83 26.34
CA HIS A 9 -2.10 -33.24 25.02
C HIS A 9 -1.30 -34.06 24.03
N VAL A 10 -1.99 -34.77 23.14
CA VAL A 10 -1.36 -35.53 22.05
C VAL A 10 -1.60 -34.76 20.76
N GLU A 11 -0.55 -34.61 19.95
CA GLU A 11 -0.66 -34.00 18.63
C GLU A 11 -1.60 -34.84 17.76
N ARG A 12 -2.55 -34.18 17.10
CA ARG A 12 -3.50 -34.85 16.20
C ARG A 12 -2.80 -35.23 14.91
N ASP A 13 -3.08 -36.42 14.39
CA ASP A 13 -2.56 -36.82 13.08
C ASP A 13 -2.97 -35.80 12.00
N PRO A 14 -2.06 -35.39 11.10
CA PRO A 14 -2.34 -34.39 10.07
C PRO A 14 -3.51 -34.74 9.14
N GLU A 15 -3.80 -36.03 9.00
CA GLU A 15 -4.92 -36.57 8.22
C GLU A 15 -6.28 -36.32 8.89
N ASN A 16 -6.30 -36.24 10.22
CA ASN A 16 -7.50 -36.05 11.03
C ASN A 16 -7.81 -34.55 11.29
N ILE A 17 -6.93 -33.64 10.87
CA ILE A 17 -7.20 -32.20 10.91
C ILE A 17 -8.27 -31.89 9.87
N LYS A 18 -9.36 -31.23 10.30
CA LYS A 18 -10.48 -30.84 9.43
C LYS A 18 -9.97 -30.08 8.20
N SER A 19 -10.27 -30.59 7.00
CA SER A 19 -9.88 -29.98 5.72
C SER A 19 -10.31 -28.52 5.56
N ILE A 20 -11.32 -28.09 6.33
CA ILE A 20 -11.82 -26.70 6.34
C ILE A 20 -10.71 -25.67 6.60
N TRP A 21 -9.78 -25.93 7.52
CA TRP A 21 -8.70 -24.97 7.83
C TRP A 21 -7.71 -24.82 6.67
N LYS A 22 -7.42 -25.92 5.98
CA LYS A 22 -6.56 -25.93 4.79
C LYS A 22 -7.20 -25.10 3.67
N VAL A 23 -8.50 -25.32 3.43
CA VAL A 23 -9.27 -24.58 2.41
C VAL A 23 -9.31 -23.09 2.74
N LEU A 24 -9.65 -22.71 3.97
CA LEU A 24 -9.76 -21.30 4.39
C LEU A 24 -8.44 -20.53 4.25
N HIS A 25 -7.33 -21.10 4.73
CA HIS A 25 -6.02 -20.44 4.57
C HIS A 25 -5.62 -20.34 3.10
N THR A 26 -5.79 -21.44 2.35
CA THR A 26 -5.40 -21.49 0.94
C THR A 26 -6.21 -20.48 0.11
N SER A 27 -7.53 -20.42 0.30
CA SER A 27 -8.39 -19.47 -0.42
C SER A 27 -8.02 -18.03 -0.08
N THR A 28 -7.73 -17.74 1.20
CA THR A 28 -7.36 -16.39 1.63
C THR A 28 -6.02 -15.97 1.02
N PHE A 29 -5.00 -16.85 1.03
CA PHE A 29 -3.71 -16.54 0.38
C PHE A 29 -3.82 -16.34 -1.12
N VAL A 30 -4.63 -17.12 -1.83
CA VAL A 30 -4.88 -16.91 -3.28
C VAL A 30 -5.50 -15.53 -3.53
N LEU A 31 -6.48 -15.12 -2.72
CA LEU A 31 -7.08 -13.78 -2.83
C LEU A 31 -6.06 -12.68 -2.52
N ILE A 32 -5.19 -12.86 -1.52
CA ILE A 32 -4.12 -11.91 -1.22
C ILE A 32 -3.16 -11.77 -2.41
N ILE A 33 -2.75 -12.88 -3.03
CA ILE A 33 -1.86 -12.89 -4.20
C ILE A 33 -2.48 -12.09 -5.35
N LEU A 34 -3.73 -12.40 -5.71
CA LEU A 34 -4.42 -11.72 -6.82
C LEU A 34 -4.59 -10.23 -6.55
N ASN A 35 -5.04 -9.87 -5.35
CA ASN A 35 -5.25 -8.47 -5.00
C ASN A 35 -3.93 -7.69 -4.91
N SER A 36 -2.87 -8.31 -4.38
CA SER A 36 -1.55 -7.66 -4.28
C SER A 36 -0.95 -7.35 -5.66
N LEU A 37 -1.15 -8.24 -6.65
CA LEU A 37 -0.77 -7.98 -8.04
C LEU A 37 -1.55 -6.79 -8.62
N ILE A 38 -2.86 -6.75 -8.38
CA ILE A 38 -3.74 -5.66 -8.82
C ILE A 38 -3.28 -4.33 -8.18
N SER A 39 -3.07 -4.28 -6.86
CA SER A 39 -2.60 -3.07 -6.18
C SER A 39 -1.27 -2.55 -6.74
N ALA A 40 -0.28 -3.45 -6.90
CA ALA A 40 1.05 -3.09 -7.41
C ALA A 40 0.98 -2.58 -8.85
N TYR A 41 0.19 -3.23 -9.70
CA TYR A 41 0.01 -2.85 -11.10
C TYR A 41 -0.62 -1.46 -11.23
N ILE A 42 -1.75 -1.22 -10.54
CA ILE A 42 -2.47 0.07 -10.63
C ILE A 42 -1.63 1.21 -10.07
N PHE A 43 -0.97 1.00 -8.92
CA PHE A 43 -0.09 2.04 -8.39
C PHE A 43 1.10 2.31 -9.32
N GLY A 44 1.61 1.28 -10.00
CA GLY A 44 2.60 1.43 -11.06
C GLY A 44 2.10 2.26 -12.25
N ASP A 45 0.84 2.08 -12.67
CA ASP A 45 0.21 2.88 -13.71
C ASP A 45 0.04 4.35 -13.28
N ILE A 46 -0.35 4.60 -12.02
CA ILE A 46 -0.36 5.95 -11.44
C ILE A 46 1.03 6.58 -11.52
N LEU A 47 2.09 5.90 -11.07
CA LEU A 47 3.45 6.43 -11.14
C LEU A 47 3.88 6.71 -12.58
N LYS A 48 3.51 5.84 -13.53
CA LYS A 48 3.82 6.01 -14.95
C LYS A 48 3.18 7.26 -15.55
N MET A 49 1.97 7.65 -15.12
CA MET A 49 1.33 8.91 -15.55
C MET A 49 2.16 10.14 -15.20
N PHE A 50 2.99 10.06 -14.15
CA PHE A 50 3.85 11.13 -13.66
C PHE A 50 5.35 10.83 -13.91
N ASN A 51 5.66 10.06 -14.95
CA ASN A 51 7.04 9.69 -15.32
C ASN A 51 7.85 9.07 -14.17
N TYR A 52 7.21 8.19 -13.39
CA TYR A 52 7.78 7.50 -12.22
C TYR A 52 8.26 8.43 -11.09
N ARG A 53 7.74 9.65 -11.03
CA ARG A 53 7.97 10.56 -9.91
C ARG A 53 6.92 10.39 -8.83
N CYS A 54 7.30 10.61 -7.57
CA CYS A 54 6.40 10.35 -6.44
C CYS A 54 5.35 11.44 -6.28
N ILE A 55 4.08 11.10 -6.51
CA ILE A 55 2.96 12.05 -6.41
C ILE A 55 2.45 12.26 -4.98
N LEU A 56 2.86 11.40 -4.04
CA LEU A 56 2.38 11.50 -2.66
C LEU A 56 3.04 12.71 -2.02
N HIS A 57 2.24 13.65 -1.51
CA HIS A 57 2.74 14.92 -0.94
C HIS A 57 3.50 15.79 -1.96
N ILE A 58 3.07 15.78 -3.22
CA ILE A 58 3.61 16.70 -4.25
C ILE A 58 3.03 18.10 -4.04
N GLU A 59 3.87 19.11 -4.21
CA GLU A 59 3.47 20.52 -4.33
C GLU A 59 3.47 20.91 -5.81
N PRO A 60 2.31 20.87 -6.50
CA PRO A 60 2.24 21.16 -7.92
C PRO A 60 2.47 22.64 -8.21
N ILE A 61 3.37 22.93 -9.14
CA ILE A 61 3.52 24.28 -9.69
C ILE A 61 2.57 24.45 -10.87
N PHE A 62 1.64 25.39 -10.73
CA PHE A 62 0.72 25.79 -11.80
C PHE A 62 1.31 26.94 -12.60
N GLY A 63 1.13 26.88 -13.92
CA GLY A 63 1.51 27.98 -14.80
C GLY A 63 0.57 28.13 -15.98
N LEU A 64 0.61 29.30 -16.59
CA LEU A 64 -0.11 29.59 -17.82
C LEU A 64 0.78 29.16 -18.99
N THR A 65 0.27 28.26 -19.83
CA THR A 65 1.02 27.77 -21.00
C THR A 65 0.70 28.56 -22.26
N GLN A 66 -0.51 29.09 -22.33
CA GLN A 66 -0.99 29.90 -23.43
C GLN A 66 -1.72 31.09 -22.85
N ILE A 67 -1.29 32.31 -23.15
CA ILE A 67 -1.99 33.53 -22.76
C ILE A 67 -2.48 34.22 -24.02
N THR A 68 -3.74 34.65 -23.98
CA THR A 68 -4.40 35.32 -25.08
C THR A 68 -5.04 36.62 -24.59
N TYR A 69 -4.63 37.73 -25.18
CA TYR A 69 -5.14 39.06 -24.82
C TYR A 69 -6.36 39.43 -25.68
N LEU A 70 -7.40 39.92 -25.02
CA LEU A 70 -8.57 40.52 -25.65
C LEU A 70 -8.26 41.99 -25.93
N ASN A 71 -7.88 42.32 -27.17
CA ASN A 71 -7.80 43.71 -27.60
C ASN A 71 -9.18 44.17 -28.10
N ASN A 72 -9.61 45.39 -27.72
CA ASN A 72 -10.88 46.01 -28.12
C ASN A 72 -11.09 46.05 -29.66
N ASN A 73 -10.03 45.84 -30.43
CA ASN A 73 -10.03 45.82 -31.90
C ASN A 73 -10.02 44.39 -32.50
N THR A 74 -10.66 43.41 -31.86
CA THR A 74 -10.84 42.00 -32.32
C THR A 74 -9.58 41.18 -32.65
N GLN A 75 -8.37 41.73 -32.46
CA GLN A 75 -7.12 40.98 -32.68
C GLN A 75 -6.76 40.13 -31.47
N ILE A 76 -6.65 38.82 -31.71
CA ILE A 76 -6.25 37.80 -30.75
C ILE A 76 -4.74 37.61 -30.87
N GLN A 77 -3.99 37.97 -29.82
CA GLN A 77 -2.56 37.68 -29.76
C GLN A 77 -2.33 36.47 -28.85
N ILE A 78 -1.87 35.36 -29.43
CA ILE A 78 -1.54 34.13 -28.70
C ILE A 78 -0.05 34.17 -28.39
N ILE A 79 0.31 34.23 -27.11
CA ILE A 79 1.67 34.02 -26.64
C ILE A 79 1.75 32.59 -26.12
N ASN A 80 2.42 31.73 -26.91
CA ASN A 80 2.80 30.40 -26.43
C ASN A 80 4.05 30.58 -25.57
N LEU A 81 3.90 30.39 -24.26
CA LEU A 81 5.02 30.36 -23.35
C LEU A 81 5.75 29.04 -23.58
N ARG A 82 6.78 29.09 -24.42
CA ARG A 82 7.59 27.92 -24.74
C ARG A 82 8.44 27.60 -23.52
N GLU A 83 8.35 26.36 -23.04
CA GLU A 83 9.25 25.78 -22.02
C GLU A 83 10.67 25.57 -22.59
N ASP A 84 11.27 26.60 -23.18
CA ASP A 84 12.63 26.49 -23.67
C ASP A 84 13.59 26.44 -22.47
N LYS A 85 13.94 25.20 -22.11
CA LYS A 85 15.08 24.79 -21.28
C LYS A 85 15.40 25.77 -20.15
N LEU A 86 14.68 25.66 -19.03
CA LEU A 86 15.33 25.83 -17.73
C LEU A 86 16.48 24.81 -17.68
N LYS A 87 17.66 25.20 -18.20
CA LYS A 87 18.91 24.58 -17.82
C LYS A 87 19.12 25.05 -16.39
N THR A 88 18.92 24.15 -15.45
CA THR A 88 19.43 24.29 -14.09
C THR A 88 20.95 24.43 -14.22
N GLU A 89 21.44 25.67 -14.28
CA GLU A 89 22.82 25.98 -13.94
C GLU A 89 22.91 25.79 -12.42
N GLU A 90 23.37 24.62 -12.04
CA GLU A 90 23.66 24.21 -10.68
C GLU A 90 24.85 25.05 -10.20
N ASN A 91 24.61 26.26 -9.70
CA ASN A 91 25.60 27.01 -8.92
C ASN A 91 24.95 28.04 -7.99
N THR A 92 25.26 27.83 -6.70
CA THR A 92 25.26 28.79 -5.59
C THR A 92 23.95 29.40 -5.09
N THR A 93 23.78 29.23 -3.79
CA THR A 93 22.80 29.73 -2.83
C THR A 93 22.56 31.25 -2.93
N GLU A 94 21.67 31.69 -3.82
CA GLU A 94 21.06 33.01 -3.75
C GLU A 94 19.55 32.93 -4.03
N GLU A 95 18.81 33.75 -3.31
CA GLU A 95 17.35 33.85 -3.25
C GLU A 95 16.75 34.02 -4.66
N PHE A 96 16.07 32.97 -5.14
CA PHE A 96 15.66 32.85 -6.54
C PHE A 96 14.35 33.60 -6.78
N THR A 97 14.43 34.83 -7.31
CA THR A 97 13.28 35.55 -7.86
C THR A 97 13.19 35.24 -9.35
N THR A 98 12.32 34.31 -9.76
CA THR A 98 12.08 34.00 -11.18
C THR A 98 11.41 35.18 -11.89
N THR A 99 12.19 35.96 -12.65
CA THR A 99 11.65 36.97 -13.56
C THR A 99 11.49 36.36 -14.95
N PHE A 100 10.25 36.10 -15.38
CA PHE A 100 9.95 35.67 -16.75
C PHE A 100 10.17 36.83 -17.72
N GLN A 101 11.12 36.71 -18.66
CA GLN A 101 11.17 37.60 -19.82
C GLN A 101 10.50 36.90 -21.02
N PRO A 102 9.42 37.47 -21.60
CA PRO A 102 8.84 36.95 -22.83
C PRO A 102 9.72 37.29 -24.02
N GLU A 103 10.30 36.28 -24.67
CA GLU A 103 11.01 36.44 -25.94
C GLU A 103 10.06 36.26 -27.12
N ASN A 104 10.04 37.23 -28.04
CA ASN A 104 9.29 37.26 -29.31
C ASN A 104 7.76 37.31 -29.21
N VAL A 105 7.26 38.51 -28.95
CA VAL A 105 5.85 38.89 -29.15
C VAL A 105 5.59 39.09 -30.64
N THR A 106 5.11 38.04 -31.33
CA THR A 106 4.68 38.15 -32.73
C THR A 106 3.37 38.94 -32.78
N LYS A 107 3.43 40.22 -33.15
CA LYS A 107 2.25 41.04 -33.44
C LYS A 107 1.79 40.73 -34.87
N MET A 108 0.63 40.11 -35.02
CA MET A 108 0.06 39.81 -36.35
C MET A 108 -1.22 40.61 -36.52
N THR A 109 -1.19 41.57 -37.43
CA THR A 109 -2.36 42.32 -37.88
C THR A 109 -3.10 41.50 -38.94
N LEU A 110 -4.32 41.08 -38.61
CA LEU A 110 -5.20 40.33 -39.51
C LEU A 110 -5.82 41.30 -40.52
N ASN A 111 -5.57 41.07 -41.81
CA ASN A 111 -6.22 41.78 -42.90
C ASN A 111 -7.27 40.85 -43.52
N GLU A 112 -8.49 41.36 -43.64
CA GLU A 112 -9.68 40.61 -44.03
C GLU A 112 -9.79 40.60 -45.57
N ARG A 113 -9.37 39.52 -46.26
CA ARG A 113 -9.89 39.10 -47.59
C ARG A 113 -9.24 37.84 -48.19
N ALA A 114 -10.13 36.96 -48.69
CA ALA A 114 -9.94 35.80 -49.60
C ALA A 114 -9.20 34.58 -48.99
N VAL A 115 -9.75 33.36 -48.81
CA VAL A 115 -10.72 32.53 -49.59
C VAL A 115 -10.30 32.34 -51.04
N ASP A 116 -9.31 31.46 -51.28
CA ASP A 116 -9.50 30.10 -51.81
C ASP A 116 -8.17 29.52 -52.32
N THR A 117 -8.05 28.18 -52.26
CA THR A 117 -6.98 27.29 -52.76
C THR A 117 -5.65 27.23 -51.97
N LEU A 118 -5.42 26.12 -51.25
CA LEU A 118 -4.29 25.19 -51.49
C LEU A 118 -4.32 23.99 -50.52
N ASP A 119 -4.54 22.79 -51.06
CA ASP A 119 -4.15 21.52 -50.45
C ASP A 119 -2.64 21.27 -50.70
N SER A 120 -1.99 20.59 -49.76
CA SER A 120 -0.62 20.02 -49.81
C SER A 120 0.59 20.90 -49.40
N SER A 121 0.64 21.34 -48.14
CA SER A 121 1.93 21.52 -47.41
C SER A 121 1.71 21.62 -45.89
N LEU A 122 1.64 20.48 -45.20
CA LEU A 122 1.56 20.44 -43.73
C LEU A 122 2.96 20.57 -43.11
N SER A 123 3.60 21.73 -43.27
CA SER A 123 4.81 22.09 -42.50
C SER A 123 5.02 23.60 -42.35
N ASN A 124 3.98 24.42 -42.52
CA ASN A 124 4.00 25.81 -42.09
C ASN A 124 2.87 25.99 -41.08
N SER A 125 3.24 26.47 -39.88
CA SER A 125 2.31 26.73 -38.78
C SER A 125 1.26 27.76 -39.19
N THR A 126 0.16 27.31 -39.74
CA THR A 126 -1.07 28.09 -39.73
C THR A 126 -1.47 28.20 -38.27
N ASN A 127 -1.33 29.41 -37.73
CA ASN A 127 -1.84 29.82 -36.43
C ASN A 127 -3.34 29.51 -36.40
N PHE A 128 -3.69 28.32 -35.92
CA PHE A 128 -5.07 27.94 -35.72
C PHE A 128 -5.56 28.74 -34.52
N THR A 129 -6.19 29.89 -34.78
CA THR A 129 -6.97 30.61 -33.78
C THR A 129 -8.17 29.75 -33.46
N GLN A 130 -8.04 28.89 -32.45
CA GLN A 130 -9.15 28.15 -31.92
C GLN A 130 -10.06 29.15 -31.21
N PHE A 131 -11.20 29.46 -31.81
CA PHE A 131 -12.23 30.25 -31.13
C PHE A 131 -12.78 29.41 -29.99
N ILE A 132 -12.60 29.92 -28.77
CA ILE A 132 -13.13 29.31 -27.56
C ILE A 132 -14.61 29.71 -27.43
N ASP A 133 -15.50 28.72 -27.54
CA ASP A 133 -16.93 28.89 -27.32
C ASP A 133 -17.23 28.89 -25.82
N TRP A 134 -17.20 30.08 -25.21
CA TRP A 134 -17.50 30.27 -23.79
C TRP A 134 -18.92 29.88 -23.39
N SER A 135 -19.85 29.73 -24.34
CA SER A 135 -21.21 29.26 -24.03
C SER A 135 -21.23 27.81 -23.51
N LYS A 136 -20.16 27.05 -23.79
CA LYS A 136 -19.96 25.66 -23.32
C LYS A 136 -19.08 25.57 -22.08
N ALA A 137 -18.63 26.70 -21.55
CA ALA A 137 -17.75 26.74 -20.41
C ALA A 137 -18.54 26.52 -19.11
N GLY A 138 -18.13 25.53 -18.31
CA GLY A 138 -18.62 25.36 -16.94
C GLY A 138 -17.84 26.25 -15.98
N ILE A 139 -18.54 27.03 -15.15
CA ILE A 139 -17.93 27.72 -13.99
C ILE A 139 -17.79 26.69 -12.88
N ILE A 140 -16.61 26.62 -12.27
CA ILE A 140 -16.25 25.53 -11.35
C ILE A 140 -16.09 26.02 -9.91
N SER A 141 -15.54 27.22 -9.72
CA SER A 141 -15.25 27.76 -8.39
C SER A 141 -15.77 29.18 -8.23
N GLU A 142 -16.52 29.43 -7.15
CA GLU A 142 -16.97 30.78 -6.79
C GLU A 142 -15.84 31.64 -6.20
N SER A 143 -14.81 31.02 -5.59
CA SER A 143 -13.66 31.74 -5.00
C SER A 143 -12.73 32.29 -6.09
N LEU A 144 -12.65 31.59 -7.22
CA LEU A 144 -11.96 32.02 -8.42
C LEU A 144 -12.97 32.13 -9.57
N LYS A 145 -13.72 33.24 -9.61
CA LYS A 145 -14.72 33.60 -10.66
C LYS A 145 -14.20 33.57 -12.11
N HIS A 146 -12.93 33.21 -12.29
CA HIS A 146 -12.17 33.29 -13.51
C HIS A 146 -11.71 31.92 -14.01
N VAL A 147 -12.03 30.80 -13.37
CA VAL A 147 -11.62 29.45 -13.83
C VAL A 147 -12.78 28.69 -14.46
N TYR A 148 -12.53 28.16 -15.67
CA TYR A 148 -13.50 27.50 -16.53
C TYR A 148 -12.93 26.18 -17.09
N ILE A 149 -13.76 25.15 -17.24
CA ILE A 149 -13.41 23.95 -18.03
C ILE A 149 -13.97 24.12 -19.44
N ILE A 150 -13.10 23.99 -20.45
CA ILE A 150 -13.49 24.00 -21.86
C ILE A 150 -12.69 22.93 -22.59
N ASN A 151 -13.38 22.01 -23.27
CA ASN A 151 -12.78 20.89 -23.99
C ASN A 151 -11.76 20.13 -23.11
N ASP A 152 -12.15 19.73 -21.90
CA ASP A 152 -11.31 18.95 -20.97
C ASP A 152 -10.00 19.65 -20.58
N THR A 153 -9.97 20.99 -20.63
CA THR A 153 -8.83 21.79 -20.21
C THR A 153 -9.27 22.96 -19.34
N PHE A 154 -8.44 23.31 -18.37
CA PHE A 154 -8.69 24.45 -17.48
C PHE A 154 -8.23 25.76 -18.11
N TRP A 155 -9.12 26.75 -18.09
CA TRP A 155 -8.90 28.09 -18.60
C TRP A 155 -9.13 29.12 -17.51
N TYR A 156 -8.20 30.04 -17.39
CA TYR A 156 -8.35 31.28 -16.65
C TYR A 156 -8.91 32.36 -17.59
N LYS A 157 -9.81 33.21 -17.10
CA LYS A 157 -10.34 34.37 -17.82
C LYS A 157 -10.51 35.57 -16.89
N ASN A 158 -9.73 36.59 -17.14
CA ASN A 158 -9.89 37.95 -16.61
C ASN A 158 -10.53 38.86 -17.67
N ASP A 159 -10.82 40.12 -17.33
CA ASP A 159 -11.49 41.07 -18.22
C ASP A 159 -10.71 41.32 -19.53
N SER A 160 -9.38 41.26 -19.49
CA SER A 160 -8.48 41.58 -20.61
C SER A 160 -7.68 40.38 -21.15
N GLU A 161 -7.69 39.25 -20.46
CA GLU A 161 -6.84 38.10 -20.80
C GLU A 161 -7.54 36.79 -20.47
N TYR A 162 -7.27 35.77 -21.28
CA TYR A 162 -7.58 34.40 -20.93
C TYR A 162 -6.39 33.51 -21.23
N GLY A 163 -6.21 32.47 -20.42
CA GLY A 163 -5.06 31.59 -20.57
C GLY A 163 -5.34 30.17 -20.14
N LYS A 164 -4.64 29.23 -20.78
CA LYS A 164 -4.72 27.81 -20.44
C LYS A 164 -3.86 27.53 -19.23
N ILE A 165 -4.48 27.06 -18.15
CA ILE A 165 -3.81 26.61 -16.94
C ILE A 165 -3.26 25.20 -17.20
N ASN A 166 -1.99 24.98 -16.91
CA ASN A 166 -1.37 23.67 -16.97
C ASN A 166 -0.49 23.45 -15.74
N VAL A 167 -0.27 22.19 -15.37
CA VAL A 167 0.65 21.83 -14.29
C VAL A 167 2.04 21.65 -14.88
N HIS A 168 3.03 22.38 -14.36
CA HIS A 168 4.42 22.23 -14.75
C HIS A 168 5.04 21.04 -14.02
N ILE A 169 4.77 19.84 -14.54
CA ILE A 169 5.24 18.56 -13.99
C ILE A 169 6.77 18.54 -13.80
N ARG A 170 7.56 19.22 -14.64
CA ARG A 170 9.03 19.25 -14.45
C ARG A 170 9.50 20.16 -13.33
N GLY A 171 8.72 21.20 -13.00
CA GLY A 171 9.05 22.18 -11.98
C GLY A 171 8.47 21.84 -10.61
N SER A 172 7.42 21.02 -10.53
CA SER A 172 6.80 20.65 -9.26
C SER A 172 7.78 19.95 -8.30
N ASP A 173 7.65 20.25 -7.02
CA ASP A 173 8.39 19.60 -5.96
C ASP A 173 7.69 18.29 -5.58
N TYR A 174 8.30 17.17 -5.99
CA TYR A 174 7.77 15.84 -5.75
C TYR A 174 8.04 15.39 -4.32
N GLY A 175 7.11 14.61 -3.79
CA GLY A 175 7.30 13.99 -2.49
C GLY A 175 8.47 13.01 -2.46
N SER A 176 8.85 12.61 -1.25
CA SER A 176 9.95 11.67 -1.04
C SER A 176 9.70 10.35 -1.77
N THR A 177 10.72 9.87 -2.50
CA THR A 177 10.68 8.56 -3.18
C THR A 177 10.37 7.43 -2.20
N THR A 178 10.81 7.55 -0.94
CA THR A 178 10.57 6.56 0.12
C THR A 178 9.08 6.33 0.40
N SER A 179 8.24 7.37 0.27
CA SER A 179 6.79 7.25 0.50
C SER A 179 6.13 6.43 -0.60
N CYS A 180 6.48 6.70 -1.86
CA CYS A 180 5.96 5.93 -2.98
C CYS A 180 6.55 4.52 -3.03
N ASP A 181 7.83 4.36 -2.72
CA ASP A 181 8.47 3.06 -2.58
C ASP A 181 7.76 2.22 -1.53
N LEU A 182 7.42 2.77 -0.37
CA LEU A 182 6.66 2.06 0.66
C LEU A 182 5.31 1.56 0.13
N VAL A 183 4.55 2.44 -0.53
CA VAL A 183 3.23 2.09 -1.10
C VAL A 183 3.37 1.03 -2.20
N LEU A 184 4.43 1.04 -3.01
CA LEU A 184 4.67 0.05 -4.05
C LEU A 184 5.21 -1.28 -3.49
N PHE A 185 6.12 -1.25 -2.52
CA PHE A 185 6.79 -2.45 -1.99
C PHE A 185 5.89 -3.28 -1.09
N VAL A 186 4.97 -2.67 -0.33
CA VAL A 186 4.08 -3.43 0.58
C VAL A 186 3.21 -4.46 -0.16
N PRO A 187 2.54 -4.14 -1.27
CA PRO A 187 1.87 -5.13 -2.11
C PRO A 187 2.81 -6.22 -2.66
N LEU A 188 4.03 -5.88 -3.07
CA LEU A 188 4.99 -6.86 -3.59
C LEU A 188 5.46 -7.83 -2.50
N ILE A 189 5.76 -7.35 -1.30
CA ILE A 189 6.12 -8.19 -0.16
C ILE A 189 4.91 -9.04 0.28
N SER A 190 3.71 -8.47 0.24
CA SER A 190 2.44 -9.18 0.48
C SER A 190 2.27 -10.35 -0.47
N LEU A 191 2.48 -10.13 -1.78
CA LEU A 191 2.45 -11.15 -2.82
C LEU A 191 3.41 -12.30 -2.52
N ILE A 192 4.69 -11.98 -2.27
CA ILE A 192 5.74 -12.98 -2.01
C ILE A 192 5.43 -13.77 -0.74
N SER A 193 5.03 -13.08 0.33
CA SER A 193 4.71 -13.70 1.62
C SER A 193 3.51 -14.63 1.50
N ALA A 194 2.44 -14.19 0.84
CA ALA A 194 1.26 -15.00 0.62
C ALA A 194 1.54 -16.23 -0.25
N ALA A 195 2.36 -16.10 -1.30
CA ALA A 195 2.80 -17.22 -2.11
C ALA A 195 3.64 -18.23 -1.31
N ALA A 196 4.61 -17.74 -0.52
CA ALA A 196 5.46 -18.59 0.31
C ALA A 196 4.64 -19.36 1.36
N PHE A 197 3.83 -18.67 2.17
CA PHE A 197 3.02 -19.33 3.20
C PHE A 197 1.90 -20.20 2.61
N GLY A 198 1.30 -19.77 1.50
CA GLY A 198 0.32 -20.57 0.76
C GLY A 198 0.92 -21.89 0.27
N ALA A 199 2.11 -21.86 -0.33
CA ALA A 199 2.83 -23.05 -0.77
C ALA A 199 3.20 -23.96 0.42
N LEU A 200 3.70 -23.40 1.51
CA LEU A 200 4.04 -24.18 2.71
C LEU A 200 2.81 -24.89 3.29
N ILE A 201 1.66 -24.21 3.39
CA ILE A 201 0.41 -24.85 3.86
C ILE A 201 -0.04 -25.97 2.93
N MET A 202 0.08 -25.80 1.61
CA MET A 202 -0.24 -26.86 0.64
C MET A 202 0.70 -28.07 0.79
N LEU A 203 2.00 -27.84 1.00
CA LEU A 203 3.00 -28.91 1.15
C LEU A 203 2.80 -29.69 2.46
N PHE A 204 2.64 -29.00 3.59
CA PHE A 204 2.41 -29.65 4.89
C PHE A 204 1.01 -30.26 5.03
N GLY A 205 0.06 -29.82 4.20
CA GLY A 205 -1.29 -30.37 4.18
C GLY A 205 -1.39 -31.82 3.68
N ARG A 206 -0.35 -32.37 3.04
CA ARG A 206 -0.36 -33.69 2.39
C ARG A 206 -0.07 -34.89 3.31
N GLY A 207 0.13 -34.67 4.62
CA GLY A 207 0.24 -35.77 5.59
C GLY A 207 1.56 -36.55 5.53
N GLN A 208 2.64 -35.98 5.00
CA GLN A 208 3.95 -36.64 5.11
C GLN A 208 4.40 -36.74 6.57
N GLN A 209 4.72 -37.97 6.96
CA GLN A 209 4.77 -38.53 8.32
C GLN A 209 5.83 -37.94 9.27
N SER A 210 6.53 -36.86 8.91
CA SER A 210 7.70 -36.37 9.65
C SER A 210 7.59 -34.94 10.18
N GLN A 211 6.60 -34.13 9.80
CA GLN A 211 6.56 -32.72 10.22
C GLN A 211 5.32 -32.38 11.05
N ARG A 212 5.58 -31.78 12.22
CA ARG A 212 4.58 -31.33 13.18
C ARG A 212 3.78 -30.16 12.61
N SER A 213 2.46 -30.35 12.44
CA SER A 213 1.60 -29.42 11.69
C SER A 213 1.38 -28.07 12.38
N TRP A 214 1.62 -27.98 13.69
CA TRP A 214 1.46 -26.75 14.46
C TRP A 214 2.63 -25.78 14.32
N VAL A 215 3.81 -26.26 13.90
CA VAL A 215 5.04 -25.44 13.85
C VAL A 215 4.90 -24.28 12.85
N ILE A 216 4.14 -24.47 11.77
CA ILE A 216 3.90 -23.41 10.77
C ILE A 216 2.88 -22.36 11.22
N VAL A 217 2.02 -22.67 12.18
CA VAL A 217 0.91 -21.79 12.58
C VAL A 217 1.43 -20.50 13.21
N TYR A 218 2.49 -20.59 14.03
CA TYR A 218 3.07 -19.41 14.70
C TYR A 218 3.76 -18.44 13.72
N PRO A 219 4.65 -18.87 12.80
CA PRO A 219 5.18 -17.99 11.76
C PRO A 219 4.10 -17.33 10.91
N VAL A 220 3.05 -18.06 10.54
CA VAL A 220 1.93 -17.50 9.76
C VAL A 220 1.19 -16.42 10.55
N LEU A 221 0.96 -16.63 11.85
CA LEU A 221 0.33 -15.63 12.72
C LEU A 221 1.18 -14.35 12.78
N ILE A 222 2.48 -14.49 13.08
CA ILE A 222 3.41 -13.36 13.19
C ILE A 222 3.49 -12.61 11.86
N ALA A 223 3.65 -13.33 10.75
CA ALA A 223 3.69 -12.72 9.42
C ALA A 223 2.38 -11.99 9.08
N SER A 224 1.22 -12.58 9.39
CA SER A 224 -0.08 -11.94 9.15
C SER A 224 -0.26 -10.66 9.97
N ALA A 225 0.23 -10.62 11.21
CA ALA A 225 0.19 -9.42 12.05
C ALA A 225 1.10 -8.31 11.49
N ILE A 226 2.34 -8.66 11.11
CA ILE A 226 3.28 -7.71 10.49
C ILE A 226 2.70 -7.16 9.19
N MET A 227 2.18 -8.02 8.31
CA MET A 227 1.60 -7.60 7.04
C MET A 227 0.35 -6.74 7.21
N THR A 228 -0.47 -7.00 8.24
CA THR A 228 -1.61 -6.15 8.58
C THR A 228 -1.13 -4.74 8.97
N ILE A 229 -0.11 -4.63 9.83
CA ILE A 229 0.46 -3.33 10.23
C ILE A 229 1.05 -2.59 9.03
N LEU A 230 1.85 -3.26 8.21
CA LEU A 230 2.43 -2.67 6.99
C LEU A 230 1.34 -2.20 6.01
N SER A 231 0.25 -2.96 5.87
CA SER A 231 -0.88 -2.59 5.01
C SER A 231 -1.62 -1.36 5.55
N ILE A 232 -1.75 -1.22 6.87
CA ILE A 232 -2.31 0.00 7.50
C ILE A 232 -1.44 1.21 7.17
N ILE A 233 -0.12 1.10 7.36
CA ILE A 233 0.81 2.20 7.10
C ILE A 233 0.74 2.59 5.62
N ALA A 234 0.81 1.62 4.70
CA ALA A 234 0.75 1.89 3.26
C ALA A 234 -0.59 2.53 2.85
N LEU A 235 -1.72 2.06 3.37
CA LEU A 235 -3.03 2.64 3.10
C LEU A 235 -3.13 4.09 3.60
N ILE A 236 -2.63 4.39 4.80
CA ILE A 236 -2.61 5.74 5.36
C ILE A 236 -1.69 6.65 4.53
N SER A 237 -0.48 6.20 4.20
CA SER A 237 0.47 6.97 3.38
C SER A 237 -0.08 7.25 1.98
N MET A 238 -0.69 6.26 1.34
CA MET A 238 -1.33 6.43 0.02
C MET A 238 -2.50 7.41 0.10
N LYS A 239 -3.42 7.21 1.05
CA LYS A 239 -4.60 8.06 1.20
C LYS A 239 -4.21 9.51 1.51
N ASN A 240 -3.39 9.72 2.53
CA ASN A 240 -3.00 11.06 2.94
C ASN A 240 -2.17 11.75 1.86
N GLY A 241 -1.23 11.04 1.23
CA GLY A 241 -0.40 11.60 0.17
C GLY A 241 -1.20 12.02 -1.07
N VAL A 242 -2.25 11.27 -1.43
CA VAL A 242 -3.14 11.65 -2.52
C VAL A 242 -4.14 12.74 -2.10
N GLU A 243 -4.71 12.69 -0.89
CA GLU A 243 -5.59 13.76 -0.40
C GLU A 243 -4.86 15.11 -0.35
N ASP A 244 -3.60 15.12 0.10
CA ASP A 244 -2.72 16.27 0.11
C ASP A 244 -2.47 16.80 -1.32
N PHE A 245 -2.11 15.92 -2.26
CA PHE A 245 -2.03 16.26 -3.68
C PHE A 245 -3.31 16.90 -4.20
N CYS A 246 -4.47 16.31 -3.91
CA CYS A 246 -5.75 16.82 -4.40
C CYS A 246 -6.15 18.15 -3.74
N SER A 247 -5.69 18.43 -2.52
CA SER A 247 -5.97 19.68 -1.82
C SER A 247 -5.37 20.90 -2.55
N HIS A 248 -4.23 20.74 -3.22
CA HIS A 248 -3.64 21.80 -4.06
C HIS A 248 -4.49 22.16 -5.28
N PHE A 249 -5.41 21.29 -5.69
CA PHE A 249 -6.34 21.57 -6.79
C PHE A 249 -7.65 22.19 -6.34
N GLN A 250 -7.91 22.26 -5.03
CA GLN A 250 -9.18 22.75 -4.47
C GLN A 250 -9.53 24.15 -4.99
N ASP A 251 -8.54 25.03 -5.10
CA ASP A 251 -8.76 26.39 -5.61
C ASP A 251 -9.27 26.38 -7.07
N TYR A 252 -8.74 25.47 -7.90
CA TYR A 252 -9.07 25.36 -9.32
C TYR A 252 -10.35 24.56 -9.59
N THR A 253 -10.60 23.52 -8.80
CA THR A 253 -11.74 22.62 -8.98
C THR A 253 -12.95 23.01 -8.15
N GLY A 254 -12.81 23.90 -7.16
CA GLY A 254 -13.86 24.21 -6.18
C GLY A 254 -14.24 23.04 -5.25
N GLU A 255 -13.62 21.87 -5.43
CA GLU A 255 -13.93 20.65 -4.69
C GLU A 255 -12.95 20.48 -3.53
N SER A 256 -13.48 20.40 -2.30
CA SER A 256 -12.68 20.15 -1.09
C SER A 256 -12.13 18.72 -0.98
N LYS A 257 -12.56 17.84 -1.87
CA LYS A 257 -12.13 16.44 -1.94
C LYS A 257 -11.56 16.15 -3.31
N CYS A 258 -10.71 15.13 -3.35
CA CYS A 258 -10.23 14.60 -4.61
C CYS A 258 -11.42 14.26 -5.53
N SER A 259 -11.37 14.72 -6.78
CA SER A 259 -12.46 14.60 -7.74
C SER A 259 -11.94 14.14 -9.10
N ARG A 260 -12.86 13.74 -9.98
CA ARG A 260 -12.53 13.31 -11.34
C ARG A 260 -11.82 14.39 -12.16
N TYR A 261 -12.04 15.68 -11.86
CA TYR A 261 -11.44 16.79 -12.61
C TYR A 261 -9.91 16.82 -12.56
N ILE A 262 -9.29 16.14 -11.59
CA ILE A 262 -7.83 16.04 -11.50
C ILE A 262 -7.24 15.27 -12.70
N SER A 263 -8.00 14.36 -13.31
CA SER A 263 -7.53 13.65 -14.51
C SER A 263 -7.19 14.61 -15.66
N LEU A 264 -7.85 15.77 -15.74
CA LEU A 264 -7.62 16.79 -16.76
C LEU A 264 -6.25 17.48 -16.65
N PHE A 265 -5.62 17.44 -15.45
CA PHE A 265 -4.27 17.99 -15.24
C PHE A 265 -3.16 16.96 -15.49
N THR A 266 -3.49 15.69 -15.70
CA THR A 266 -2.49 14.64 -15.91
C THR A 266 -2.05 14.58 -17.38
N PHE A 267 -0.74 14.38 -17.60
CA PHE A 267 -0.07 14.60 -18.88
C PHE A 267 -0.47 13.64 -20.02
N GLN A 268 -1.21 12.57 -19.72
CA GLN A 268 -1.44 11.45 -20.65
C GLN A 268 -2.89 11.32 -21.11
N GLY A 269 -3.52 12.43 -21.51
CA GLY A 269 -4.91 12.43 -21.99
C GLY A 269 -5.22 11.59 -23.25
N LYS A 270 -4.32 10.74 -23.77
CA LYS A 270 -4.60 9.87 -24.94
C LYS A 270 -3.94 8.49 -25.00
N LEU A 271 -3.04 8.11 -24.08
CA LEU A 271 -2.23 6.88 -24.24
C LEU A 271 -2.48 5.80 -23.19
N THR A 272 -3.17 6.11 -22.10
CA THR A 272 -3.52 5.13 -21.06
C THR A 272 -4.95 4.63 -21.23
N LEU A 273 -5.19 3.38 -20.85
CA LEU A 273 -6.54 2.77 -20.88
C LEU A 273 -7.46 3.29 -19.76
N SER A 274 -6.90 4.04 -18.80
CA SER A 274 -7.54 4.44 -17.55
C SER A 274 -7.26 5.91 -17.22
N ASP A 275 -8.26 6.58 -16.64
CA ASP A 275 -8.15 7.92 -16.06
C ASP A 275 -7.45 7.82 -14.69
N PHE A 276 -6.66 8.84 -14.31
CA PHE A 276 -6.01 8.92 -12.99
C PHE A 276 -6.98 8.66 -11.82
N TRP A 277 -8.20 9.19 -11.91
CA TRP A 277 -9.22 9.03 -10.88
C TRP A 277 -9.66 7.58 -10.70
N ASP A 278 -9.85 6.85 -11.81
CA ASP A 278 -10.29 5.46 -11.78
C ASP A 278 -9.17 4.57 -11.21
N ASP A 279 -7.92 4.83 -11.60
CA ASP A 279 -6.75 4.16 -11.03
C ASP A 279 -6.60 4.46 -9.53
N TYR A 280 -6.78 5.71 -9.10
CA TYR A 280 -6.74 6.08 -7.69
C TYR A 280 -7.79 5.32 -6.87
N ILE A 281 -9.05 5.34 -7.33
CA ILE A 281 -10.16 4.67 -6.63
C ILE A 281 -9.93 3.16 -6.56
N LEU A 282 -9.52 2.54 -7.68
CA LEU A 282 -9.25 1.11 -7.74
C LEU A 282 -8.07 0.72 -6.84
N CYS A 283 -7.02 1.55 -6.83
CA CYS A 283 -5.86 1.39 -5.95
C CYS A 283 -6.28 1.48 -4.47
N TYR A 284 -7.03 2.50 -4.09
CA TYR A 284 -7.52 2.71 -2.72
C TYR A 284 -8.33 1.51 -2.20
N TYR A 285 -9.32 1.04 -2.97
CA TYR A 285 -10.11 -0.13 -2.59
C TYR A 285 -9.29 -1.41 -2.58
N SER A 286 -8.30 -1.54 -3.46
CA SER A 286 -7.38 -2.68 -3.45
C SER A 286 -6.52 -2.71 -2.18
N PHE A 287 -6.03 -1.57 -1.68
CA PHE A 287 -5.33 -1.51 -0.40
C PHE A 287 -6.24 -1.87 0.80
N ILE A 288 -7.49 -1.39 0.81
CA ILE A 288 -8.47 -1.79 1.84
C ILE A 288 -8.70 -3.30 1.80
N LEU A 289 -8.87 -3.88 0.61
CA LEU A 289 -9.08 -5.31 0.46
C LEU A 289 -7.86 -6.11 0.94
N THR A 290 -6.64 -5.66 0.66
CA THR A 290 -5.41 -6.28 1.17
C THR A 290 -5.39 -6.28 2.71
N LEU A 291 -5.74 -5.15 3.34
CA LEU A 291 -5.84 -5.04 4.78
C LEU A 291 -6.87 -6.02 5.37
N LEU A 292 -8.06 -6.07 4.77
CA LEU A 292 -9.13 -6.99 5.21
C LEU A 292 -8.71 -8.46 5.05
N LEU A 293 -8.08 -8.83 3.94
CA LEU A 293 -7.64 -10.20 3.69
C LEU A 293 -6.55 -10.66 4.67
N TRP A 294 -5.56 -9.81 4.97
CA TRP A 294 -4.55 -10.12 6.00
C TRP A 294 -5.16 -10.20 7.40
N THR A 295 -6.13 -9.34 7.71
CA THR A 295 -6.87 -9.40 8.98
C THR A 295 -7.68 -10.69 9.09
N ILE A 296 -8.39 -11.09 8.03
CA ILE A 296 -9.11 -12.37 7.97
C ILE A 296 -8.15 -13.54 8.16
N GLN A 297 -7.00 -13.53 7.47
CA GLN A 297 -5.98 -14.56 7.62
C GLN A 297 -5.45 -14.66 9.06
N MET A 298 -5.24 -13.52 9.72
CA MET A 298 -4.87 -13.45 11.14
C MET A 298 -5.96 -14.04 12.03
N VAL A 299 -7.23 -13.66 11.83
CA VAL A 299 -8.38 -14.18 12.58
C VAL A 299 -8.56 -15.69 12.39
N VAL A 300 -8.45 -16.21 11.17
CA VAL A 300 -8.50 -17.66 10.89
C VAL A 300 -7.40 -18.39 11.64
N THR A 301 -6.19 -17.81 11.68
CA THR A 301 -5.05 -18.40 12.41
C THR A 301 -5.28 -18.41 13.92
N ILE A 302 -5.83 -17.32 14.49
CA ILE A 302 -6.19 -17.24 15.92
C ILE A 302 -7.29 -18.25 16.25
N LEU A 303 -8.33 -18.35 15.42
CA LEU A 303 -9.43 -19.31 15.63
C LEU A 303 -8.94 -20.76 15.56
N ARG A 304 -7.98 -21.06 14.67
CA ARG A 304 -7.33 -22.39 14.63
C ARG A 304 -6.59 -22.69 15.93
N LEU A 305 -5.82 -21.74 16.45
CA LEU A 305 -5.10 -21.89 17.72
C LEU A 305 -6.06 -22.03 18.90
N GLY A 306 -7.09 -21.17 19.00
CA GLY A 306 -8.06 -21.16 20.10
C GLY A 306 -8.97 -22.39 20.11
N SER A 307 -9.29 -22.95 18.94
CA SER A 307 -10.04 -24.21 18.84
C SER A 307 -9.20 -25.45 19.14
N LEU A 308 -7.90 -25.28 19.42
CA LEU A 308 -6.93 -26.36 19.63
C LEU A 308 -7.05 -27.42 18.52
N ALA A 309 -7.29 -26.98 17.28
CA ALA A 309 -7.62 -27.88 16.16
C ALA A 309 -6.54 -28.93 15.89
N ASP A 310 -5.29 -28.60 16.26
CA ASP A 310 -4.09 -29.41 16.09
C ASP A 310 -3.82 -30.39 17.25
N PHE A 311 -4.59 -30.33 18.34
CA PHE A 311 -4.40 -31.19 19.53
C PHE A 311 -5.63 -32.03 19.84
N HIS A 312 -5.39 -33.24 20.34
CA HIS A 312 -6.40 -34.08 20.95
C HIS A 312 -6.11 -34.32 22.43
N PHE A 313 -7.16 -34.27 23.23
CA PHE A 313 -7.11 -34.62 24.64
C PHE A 313 -7.24 -36.14 24.77
N VAL A 314 -6.15 -36.81 25.13
CA VAL A 314 -6.17 -38.23 25.49
C VAL A 314 -6.19 -38.33 27.01
N THR A 315 -7.19 -39.02 27.54
CA THR A 315 -7.26 -39.32 28.97
C THR A 315 -6.54 -40.62 29.23
N VAL A 316 -5.45 -40.59 29.98
CA VAL A 316 -4.72 -41.78 30.41
C VAL A 316 -5.20 -42.12 31.82
N SER A 317 -6.01 -43.17 31.94
CA SER A 317 -6.37 -43.74 33.24
C SER A 317 -5.26 -44.68 33.68
N VAL A 318 -4.50 -44.27 34.69
CA VAL A 318 -3.53 -45.15 35.33
C VAL A 318 -4.30 -45.96 36.36
N GLU A 319 -4.80 -47.11 35.93
CA GLU A 319 -5.27 -48.12 36.87
C GLU A 319 -4.05 -48.69 37.56
N LYS A 320 -4.04 -48.61 38.90
CA LYS A 320 -3.00 -49.24 39.71
C LYS A 320 -3.26 -50.74 39.60
N SER A 321 -2.77 -51.36 38.53
CA SER A 321 -2.72 -52.81 38.49
C SER A 321 -1.92 -53.23 39.72
N GLU A 322 -2.50 -54.11 40.53
CA GLU A 322 -1.77 -54.93 41.48
C GLU A 322 -0.86 -55.83 40.67
N ILE A 323 0.14 -55.22 40.02
CA ILE A 323 1.32 -55.93 39.60
C ILE A 323 1.95 -56.25 40.96
N ASN A 324 1.78 -57.51 41.39
CA ASN A 324 2.88 -58.20 42.05
C ASN A 324 4.04 -57.98 41.10
N VAL A 325 4.79 -56.90 41.34
CA VAL A 325 6.07 -56.70 40.68
C VAL A 325 6.87 -57.84 41.25
N ASP A 326 6.80 -58.99 40.57
CA ASP A 326 7.72 -60.09 40.80
C ASP A 326 9.08 -59.40 40.84
N GLU A 327 9.78 -59.51 41.96
CA GLU A 327 11.08 -58.85 42.20
C GLU A 327 12.04 -59.04 41.00
N GLU A 328 11.83 -60.09 40.20
CA GLU A 328 12.49 -60.39 38.94
C GLU A 328 12.41 -59.30 37.86
N PHE A 329 11.29 -58.57 37.72
CA PHE A 329 11.16 -57.53 36.69
C PHE A 329 11.92 -56.26 37.07
N ASP A 330 11.86 -55.86 38.34
CA ASP A 330 12.68 -54.76 38.86
C ASP A 330 14.17 -55.12 38.81
N GLU A 331 14.54 -56.39 39.06
CA GLU A 331 15.92 -56.87 38.92
C GLU A 331 16.39 -56.83 37.45
N LYS A 332 15.55 -57.22 36.48
CA LYS A 332 15.88 -57.14 35.04
C LYS A 332 16.05 -55.70 34.57
N ILE A 333 15.19 -54.78 34.99
CA ILE A 333 15.34 -53.35 34.66
C ILE A 333 16.58 -52.76 35.34
N HIS A 334 16.85 -53.12 36.59
CA HIS A 334 18.04 -52.67 37.32
C HIS A 334 19.33 -53.16 36.65
N ASN A 335 19.40 -54.43 36.25
CA ASN A 335 20.54 -55.02 35.55
C ASN A 335 20.71 -54.45 34.12
N ALA A 336 19.62 -54.16 33.42
CA ALA A 336 19.67 -53.50 32.10
C ALA A 336 20.16 -52.05 32.20
N LEU A 337 19.79 -51.32 33.27
CA LEU A 337 20.27 -49.97 33.54
C LEU A 337 21.76 -49.94 33.92
N LEU A 338 22.22 -50.91 34.73
CA LEU A 338 23.64 -51.06 35.06
C LEU A 338 24.50 -51.38 33.83
N ASN A 339 24.03 -52.28 32.96
CA ASN A 339 24.78 -52.68 31.76
C ASN A 339 24.78 -51.64 30.63
N SER A 340 23.79 -50.73 30.61
CA SER A 340 23.74 -49.63 29.63
C SER A 340 24.59 -48.41 30.02
N GLY A 341 25.28 -48.45 31.17
CA GLY A 341 26.18 -47.38 31.61
C GLY A 341 25.46 -46.08 32.02
N MET A 342 24.12 -46.10 32.11
CA MET A 342 23.35 -44.96 32.63
C MET A 342 23.43 -44.96 34.15
N LYS A 343 24.09 -43.95 34.73
CA LYS A 343 24.08 -43.73 36.18
C LYS A 343 22.63 -43.41 36.61
N PRO A 344 22.06 -44.13 37.59
CA PRO A 344 20.72 -43.82 38.08
C PRO A 344 20.72 -42.41 38.68
N LEU A 345 19.83 -41.55 38.17
CA LEU A 345 19.55 -40.24 38.75
C LEU A 345 18.93 -40.48 40.14
N ASN A 346 19.73 -40.21 41.16
CA ASN A 346 19.37 -40.41 42.55
C ASN A 346 18.24 -39.44 42.90
N HIS A 347 17.00 -39.93 43.03
CA HIS A 347 15.80 -39.12 43.28
C HIS A 347 15.79 -38.41 44.67
N LYS A 348 16.88 -38.51 45.44
CA LYS A 348 17.08 -37.90 46.76
C LYS A 348 17.58 -36.45 46.74
N SER A 349 17.89 -35.85 45.58
CA SER A 349 18.39 -34.47 45.51
C SER A 349 17.37 -33.41 45.06
N LEU A 350 16.08 -33.73 44.95
CA LEU A 350 15.05 -32.79 44.47
C LEU A 350 13.93 -32.53 45.48
N GLN A 351 14.19 -32.75 46.77
CA GLN A 351 13.21 -32.51 47.84
C GLN A 351 13.84 -31.81 49.05
N LYS A 352 14.75 -30.86 48.81
CA LYS A 352 15.37 -30.07 49.87
C LYS A 352 15.78 -28.69 49.35
N ASP A 353 14.83 -27.86 48.93
CA ASP A 353 15.07 -26.41 48.73
C ASP A 353 13.81 -25.51 48.78
N ASP A 354 12.71 -25.95 49.42
CA ASP A 354 11.49 -25.12 49.60
C ASP A 354 11.26 -24.64 51.05
N SER A 355 12.30 -24.62 51.89
CA SER A 355 12.19 -24.13 53.27
C SER A 355 13.34 -23.20 53.63
N ASN A 356 13.40 -22.04 52.99
CA ASN A 356 14.03 -20.82 53.53
C ASN A 356 13.76 -19.64 52.58
N LEU A 357 12.59 -19.00 52.73
CA LEU A 357 12.44 -17.59 52.35
C LEU A 357 11.33 -16.97 53.20
N THR A 358 11.64 -16.74 54.47
CA THR A 358 10.93 -15.80 55.34
C THR A 358 11.89 -14.70 55.76
N ASN A 359 11.38 -13.47 55.65
CA ASN A 359 11.83 -12.25 56.29
C ASN A 359 13.13 -11.61 55.76
N GLU A 360 12.98 -10.66 54.83
CA GLU A 360 13.72 -9.42 54.95
C GLU A 360 12.78 -8.22 54.71
N LYS A 361 12.59 -7.49 55.79
CA LYS A 361 11.86 -6.24 55.92
C LYS A 361 12.91 -5.14 55.85
N SER A 362 12.82 -4.25 54.87
CA SER A 362 13.57 -2.99 54.86
C SER A 362 12.64 -1.90 54.37
N ASP A 363 12.19 -1.09 55.32
CA ASP A 363 11.87 0.32 55.09
C ASP A 363 13.07 0.99 54.41
N GLU A 364 12.88 1.82 53.39
CA GLU A 364 13.47 3.16 53.37
C GLU A 364 12.80 4.08 52.34
N SER A 365 12.42 5.25 52.87
CA SER A 365 12.08 6.50 52.19
C SER A 365 13.06 6.87 51.07
N THR A 366 12.63 7.63 50.06
CA THR A 366 13.01 9.05 49.88
C THR A 366 12.67 9.57 48.46
N THR A 367 12.02 10.74 48.45
CA THR A 367 11.82 11.76 47.40
C THR A 367 12.84 11.83 46.25
N VAL A 368 12.39 12.10 45.02
CA VAL A 368 12.32 13.42 44.34
C VAL A 368 11.22 13.36 43.27
#